data_AF-A0A1H6N5R5-F1
#
_entry.id   AF-A0A1H6N5R5-F1
#
_cell.length_a   1.000
_cell.length_b   1.000
_cell.length_c   1.000
_cell.angle_alpha   90.00
_cell.angle_beta   90.00
_cell.angle_gamma   90.00
#
_symmetry.space_group_name_H-M   'P 1'
#
loop_
_entity.id
_entity.type
_entity.pdbx_description
1 polymer ?
#
loop_
_entity_poly.entity_id
_entity_poly.type
_entity_poly.pdbx_seq_one_letter_code
_entity_poly.pdbx_strand_id
1 'polypeptide(L)'
;MTVAVDIEAGRKRLEAERRRVARLLARSTPIEGCGPAIPVAPARGPQVVEIPHMVLPDEKSETGYKIERTGWRGFAAVREADIFDDLTRRAALRKDKDGRPGQSPFSKGQVAVARRYRDLVERHEGAGIKCASLEVRAAAGPAGGGSFIDAYIDEGREIAWLRQQIGAGAAMSVRRVRPSARGGALARTIRDRDLVDAICLRGSSFRAVLSDHGWSPDGKHVKALLVALCGCLDRMQGHSVRPMRKRS
;
A
#
# COMPACT_ATOMS: atom_id res chain seq x y z
N MET A 1 22.14 26.87 -47.86
CA MET A 1 21.93 27.07 -46.41
C MET A 1 22.12 25.72 -45.74
N THR A 2 23.35 25.42 -45.31
CA THR A 2 23.72 24.09 -44.82
C THR A 2 23.34 24.00 -43.34
N VAL A 3 22.38 23.15 -43.01
CA VAL A 3 21.97 22.92 -41.61
C VAL A 3 23.13 22.22 -40.91
N ALA A 4 23.86 22.94 -40.07
CA ALA A 4 24.88 22.36 -39.19
C ALA A 4 24.18 21.43 -38.20
N VAL A 5 24.28 20.12 -38.42
CA VAL A 5 23.75 19.11 -37.50
C VAL A 5 24.75 18.95 -36.37
N ASP A 6 24.37 19.40 -35.16
CA ASP A 6 25.15 19.17 -33.95
C ASP A 6 25.11 17.68 -33.57
N ILE A 7 26.19 16.97 -33.94
CA ILE A 7 26.38 15.54 -33.69
C ILE A 7 26.48 15.23 -32.20
N GLU A 8 27.02 16.13 -31.38
CA GLU A 8 27.20 15.91 -29.94
C GLU A 8 25.87 16.05 -29.19
N ALA A 9 25.08 17.06 -29.51
CA ALA A 9 23.71 17.18 -29.02
C ALA A 9 22.83 16.00 -29.50
N GLY A 10 23.04 15.54 -30.73
CA GLY A 10 22.42 14.32 -31.26
C GLY A 10 22.73 13.08 -30.41
N ARG A 11 24.00 12.87 -30.08
CA ARG A 11 24.45 11.75 -29.25
C ARG A 11 23.87 11.82 -27.82
N LYS A 12 23.89 13.00 -27.18
CA LYS A 12 23.30 13.21 -25.84
C LYS A 12 21.80 12.89 -25.83
N ARG A 13 21.05 13.33 -26.84
CA ARG A 13 19.61 12.98 -26.99
C ARG A 13 19.42 11.47 -27.14
N LEU A 14 20.24 10.81 -27.94
CA LEU A 14 20.12 9.38 -28.18
C LEU A 14 20.47 8.53 -26.94
N GLU A 15 21.46 8.95 -26.15
CA GLU A 15 21.76 8.34 -24.85
C GLU A 15 20.64 8.57 -23.83
N ALA A 16 20.07 9.77 -23.77
CA ALA A 16 18.93 10.08 -22.90
C ALA A 16 17.71 9.21 -23.25
N GLU A 17 17.41 9.06 -24.55
CA GLU A 17 16.34 8.19 -25.03
C GLU A 17 16.61 6.72 -24.76
N ARG A 18 17.84 6.22 -24.98
CA ARG A 18 18.23 4.85 -24.59
C ARG A 18 18.00 4.59 -23.11
N ARG A 19 18.38 5.54 -22.23
CA ARG A 19 18.13 5.44 -20.79
C ARG A 19 16.64 5.47 -20.47
N ARG A 20 15.85 6.28 -21.17
CA ARG A 20 14.38 6.35 -21.01
C ARG A 20 13.72 5.04 -21.40
N VAL A 21 14.05 4.49 -22.57
CA VAL A 21 13.53 3.21 -23.07
C VAL A 21 13.96 2.05 -22.18
N ALA A 22 15.23 2.00 -21.76
CA ALA A 22 15.71 0.97 -20.84
C ALA A 22 14.96 1.00 -19.50
N ARG A 23 14.70 2.19 -18.95
CA ARG A 23 13.89 2.34 -17.72
C ARG A 23 12.43 1.91 -17.92
N LEU A 24 11.86 2.15 -19.10
CA LEU A 24 10.50 1.73 -19.42
C LEU A 24 10.43 0.21 -19.51
N LEU A 25 11.31 -0.40 -20.32
CA LEU A 25 11.40 -1.86 -20.46
C LEU A 25 11.64 -2.55 -19.12
N ALA A 26 12.55 -2.04 -18.29
CA ALA A 26 12.81 -2.59 -16.97
C ALA A 26 11.59 -2.56 -16.03
N ARG A 27 10.68 -1.59 -16.18
CA ARG A 27 9.41 -1.54 -15.43
C ARG A 27 8.33 -2.43 -16.05
N SER A 28 8.37 -2.64 -17.36
CA SER A 28 7.41 -3.46 -18.10
C SER A 28 7.65 -4.96 -17.92
N THR A 29 8.90 -5.37 -17.72
CA THR A 29 9.31 -6.76 -17.54
C THR A 29 9.00 -7.25 -16.11
N PRO A 30 8.42 -8.46 -15.94
CA PRO A 30 8.27 -9.07 -14.61
C PRO A 30 9.60 -9.17 -13.87
N ILE A 31 9.56 -9.13 -12.54
CA ILE A 31 10.74 -9.40 -11.71
C ILE A 31 11.24 -10.84 -11.97
N GLU A 32 12.56 -11.03 -11.91
CA GLU A 32 13.20 -12.32 -12.06
C GLU A 32 12.65 -13.35 -11.04
N GLY A 33 12.45 -14.60 -11.48
CA GLY A 33 11.85 -15.67 -10.68
C GLY A 33 10.32 -15.73 -10.73
N CYS A 34 9.67 -14.77 -11.38
CA CYS A 34 8.24 -14.84 -11.68
C CYS A 34 7.93 -15.84 -12.81
N GLY A 35 6.72 -16.40 -12.79
CA GLY A 35 6.30 -17.42 -13.75
C GLY A 35 6.27 -16.92 -15.21
N PRO A 36 6.56 -17.80 -16.19
CA PRO A 36 6.65 -17.43 -17.61
C PRO A 36 5.31 -16.96 -18.21
N ALA A 37 4.19 -17.24 -17.54
CA ALA A 37 2.86 -16.81 -17.97
C ALA A 37 2.58 -15.32 -17.72
N ILE A 38 3.42 -14.61 -16.96
CA ILE A 38 3.24 -13.18 -16.70
C ILE A 38 3.83 -12.40 -17.90
N PRO A 39 3.00 -11.82 -18.80
CA PRO A 39 3.51 -11.19 -20.01
C PRO A 39 4.27 -9.90 -19.69
N VAL A 40 5.07 -9.39 -20.60
CA VAL A 40 5.61 -8.01 -20.52
C VAL A 40 4.45 -7.04 -20.76
N ALA A 41 4.27 -6.06 -19.88
CA ALA A 41 3.17 -5.10 -19.97
C ALA A 41 3.71 -3.65 -19.93
N PRO A 42 3.53 -2.83 -20.98
CA PRO A 42 4.12 -1.50 -21.09
C PRO A 42 3.81 -0.55 -19.92
N ALA A 43 2.58 -0.61 -19.39
CA ALA A 43 2.09 0.26 -18.32
C ALA A 43 2.18 -0.37 -16.91
N ARG A 44 2.98 -1.41 -16.73
CA ARG A 44 3.13 -2.09 -15.45
C ARG A 44 3.73 -1.16 -14.40
N GLY A 45 3.04 -1.09 -13.26
CA GLY A 45 3.49 -0.39 -12.07
C GLY A 45 4.72 -1.05 -11.43
N PRO A 46 5.32 -0.42 -10.39
CA PRO A 46 6.36 -1.07 -9.61
C PRO A 46 5.84 -2.38 -9.01
N GLN A 47 6.69 -3.39 -8.93
CA GLN A 47 6.29 -4.74 -8.53
C GLN A 47 6.99 -5.21 -7.26
N VAL A 48 6.36 -6.16 -6.57
CA VAL A 48 6.94 -6.93 -5.47
C VAL A 48 6.70 -8.41 -5.72
N VAL A 49 7.74 -9.21 -5.49
CA VAL A 49 7.66 -10.66 -5.57
C VAL A 49 6.88 -11.18 -4.37
N GLU A 50 5.85 -11.99 -4.64
CA GLU A 50 5.05 -12.65 -3.62
C GLU A 50 5.23 -14.16 -3.73
N ILE A 51 5.77 -14.77 -2.68
CA ILE A 51 6.00 -16.21 -2.63
C ILE A 51 4.87 -16.81 -1.79
N PRO A 52 4.00 -17.64 -2.38
CA PRO A 52 2.98 -18.33 -1.61
C PRO A 52 3.65 -19.26 -0.59
N HIS A 53 3.16 -19.22 0.64
CA HIS A 53 3.61 -20.09 1.72
C HIS A 53 2.48 -21.05 2.09
N MET A 54 2.80 -22.32 2.25
CA MET A 54 1.89 -23.32 2.78
C MET A 54 2.45 -23.84 4.11
N VAL A 55 1.60 -23.82 5.14
CA VAL A 55 1.92 -24.45 6.42
C VAL A 55 1.50 -25.91 6.32
N LEU A 56 2.49 -26.80 6.37
CA LEU A 56 2.29 -28.24 6.31
C LEU A 56 2.58 -28.84 7.68
N PRO A 57 1.81 -29.85 8.12
CA PRO A 57 2.18 -30.60 9.31
C PRO A 57 3.53 -31.30 9.07
N ASP A 58 4.41 -31.22 10.05
CA ASP A 58 5.71 -31.89 10.06
C ASP A 58 5.98 -32.41 11.46
N GLU A 59 5.87 -33.73 11.62
CA GLU A 59 6.09 -34.43 12.88
C GLU A 59 7.52 -34.29 13.42
N LYS A 60 8.46 -33.85 12.58
CA LYS A 60 9.87 -33.61 12.95
C LYS A 60 10.15 -32.17 13.40
N SER A 61 9.19 -31.27 13.21
CA SER A 61 9.29 -29.89 13.70
C SER A 61 8.88 -29.84 15.16
N GLU A 62 9.60 -29.07 15.98
CA GLU A 62 9.26 -28.84 17.40
C GLU A 62 7.88 -28.20 17.56
N THR A 63 7.41 -27.49 16.54
CA THR A 63 6.05 -26.89 16.50
C THR A 63 5.01 -27.78 15.82
N GLY A 64 5.41 -28.94 15.28
CA GLY A 64 4.55 -29.84 14.51
C GLY A 64 4.20 -29.34 13.10
N TYR A 65 4.75 -28.20 12.66
CA TYR A 65 4.48 -27.60 11.36
C TYR A 65 5.77 -27.10 10.68
N LYS A 66 5.78 -27.14 9.35
CA LYS A 66 6.80 -26.55 8.48
C LYS A 66 6.15 -25.56 7.50
N ILE A 67 6.89 -24.51 7.14
CA ILE A 67 6.46 -23.53 6.14
C ILE A 67 7.22 -23.83 4.86
N GLU A 68 6.52 -24.29 3.82
CA GLU A 68 7.10 -24.50 2.50
C GLU A 68 6.72 -23.37 1.53
N ARG A 69 7.64 -23.05 0.61
CA ARG A 69 7.40 -22.09 -0.48
C ARG A 69 6.71 -22.83 -1.62
N THR A 70 5.41 -22.63 -1.76
CA THR A 70 4.58 -23.28 -2.79
C THR A 70 4.28 -22.31 -3.93
N GLY A 71 5.33 -21.79 -4.56
CA GLY A 71 5.20 -21.14 -5.86
C GLY A 71 4.75 -22.14 -6.93
N TRP A 72 3.95 -21.72 -7.91
CA TRP A 72 3.56 -22.60 -9.02
C TRP A 72 4.82 -23.08 -9.74
N ARG A 73 5.12 -24.39 -9.68
CA ARG A 73 6.37 -24.98 -10.20
C ARG A 73 7.65 -24.26 -9.72
N GLY A 74 7.64 -23.73 -8.49
CA GLY A 74 8.75 -22.97 -7.92
C GLY A 74 8.84 -21.51 -8.37
N PHE A 75 7.94 -21.06 -9.26
CA PHE A 75 7.84 -19.67 -9.66
C PHE A 75 7.09 -18.84 -8.62
N ALA A 76 7.58 -17.63 -8.40
CA ALA A 76 6.90 -16.67 -7.53
C ALA A 76 5.76 -15.96 -8.27
N ALA A 77 4.75 -15.56 -7.51
CA ALA A 77 3.75 -14.62 -7.98
C ALA A 77 4.30 -13.19 -7.93
N VAL A 78 3.59 -12.27 -8.55
CA VAL A 78 3.92 -10.84 -8.52
C VAL A 78 2.70 -10.04 -8.12
N ARG A 79 2.91 -9.07 -7.23
CA ARG A 79 1.90 -8.09 -6.84
C ARG A 79 2.37 -6.69 -7.20
N GLU A 80 1.44 -5.78 -7.46
CA GLU A 80 1.74 -4.36 -7.53
C GLU A 80 2.26 -3.86 -6.18
N ALA A 81 3.35 -3.08 -6.21
CA ALA A 81 3.92 -2.46 -5.03
C ALA A 81 2.99 -1.35 -4.55
N ASP A 82 2.61 -1.39 -3.28
CA ASP A 82 1.85 -0.30 -2.66
C ASP A 82 2.78 0.74 -2.02
N ILE A 83 2.15 1.77 -1.44
CA ILE A 83 2.86 2.85 -0.76
C ILE A 83 3.70 2.35 0.42
N PHE A 84 3.31 1.27 1.10
CA PHE A 84 4.07 0.70 2.21
C PHE A 84 5.34 0.00 1.70
N ASP A 85 5.28 -0.63 0.53
CA ASP A 85 6.44 -1.21 -0.14
C ASP A 85 7.44 -0.12 -0.61
N ASP A 86 6.94 0.98 -1.18
CA ASP A 86 7.77 2.13 -1.56
C ASP A 86 8.46 2.77 -0.34
N LEU A 87 7.74 2.96 0.77
CA LEU A 87 8.31 3.49 2.01
C LEU A 87 9.35 2.57 2.61
N THR A 88 9.10 1.25 2.61
CA THR A 88 10.06 0.25 3.09
C THR A 88 11.33 0.24 2.23
N ARG A 89 11.17 0.31 0.90
CA ARG A 89 12.29 0.43 -0.04
C ARG A 89 13.10 1.69 0.20
N ARG A 90 12.45 2.85 0.35
CA ARG A 90 13.11 4.13 0.63
C ARG A 90 13.79 4.15 2.00
N ALA A 91 13.20 3.49 3.00
CA ALA A 91 13.81 3.36 4.31
C ALA A 91 15.08 2.51 4.25
N ALA A 92 15.05 1.37 3.54
CA ALA A 92 16.22 0.50 3.38
C ALA A 92 17.40 1.19 2.64
N LEU A 93 17.10 2.12 1.72
CA LEU A 93 18.11 2.92 1.04
C LEU A 93 18.77 3.98 1.95
N ARG A 94 18.12 4.36 3.05
CA ARG A 94 18.71 5.27 4.04
C ARG A 94 19.59 4.46 4.97
N LYS A 95 20.80 4.94 5.24
CA LYS A 95 21.66 4.40 6.28
C LYS A 95 21.49 5.20 7.55
N ASP A 96 21.40 4.52 8.68
CA ASP A 96 21.52 5.16 9.98
C ASP A 96 22.99 5.56 10.25
N LYS A 97 23.22 6.28 11.34
CA LYS A 97 24.57 6.68 11.81
C LYS A 97 25.52 5.49 11.93
N ASP A 98 24.98 4.32 12.31
CA ASP A 98 25.73 3.06 12.45
C ASP A 98 25.84 2.27 11.14
N GLY A 99 25.46 2.86 9.99
CA GLY A 99 25.53 2.22 8.68
C GLY A 99 24.47 1.15 8.40
N ARG A 100 23.58 0.88 9.36
CA ARG A 100 22.47 -0.08 9.23
C ARG A 100 21.37 0.49 8.32
N PRO A 101 20.68 -0.35 7.52
CA PRO A 101 19.55 0.11 6.73
C PRO A 101 18.42 0.62 7.64
N GLY A 102 17.81 1.73 7.23
CA GLY A 102 16.70 2.34 7.96
C GLY A 102 15.49 1.42 8.01
N GLN A 103 14.77 1.46 9.12
CA GLN A 103 13.56 0.67 9.30
C GLN A 103 12.34 1.34 8.68
N SER A 104 11.39 0.50 8.22
CA SER A 104 10.09 0.98 7.76
C SER A 104 9.36 1.70 8.90
N PRO A 105 8.66 2.83 8.62
CA PRO A 105 7.91 3.54 9.66
C PRO A 105 6.69 2.77 10.18
N PHE A 106 6.29 1.68 9.51
CA PHE A 106 5.14 0.87 9.88
C PHE A 106 5.54 -0.54 10.32
N SER A 107 4.83 -1.07 11.31
CA SER A 107 4.96 -2.46 11.72
C SER A 107 4.33 -3.41 10.71
N LYS A 108 4.72 -4.69 10.74
CA LYS A 108 4.10 -5.71 9.88
C LYS A 108 2.59 -5.82 10.10
N GLY A 109 2.13 -5.71 11.34
CA GLY A 109 0.70 -5.74 11.69
C GLY A 109 -0.07 -4.53 11.15
N GLN A 110 0.52 -3.34 11.20
CA GLN A 110 -0.05 -2.13 10.61
C GLN A 110 -0.21 -2.26 9.09
N VAL A 111 0.80 -2.79 8.40
CA VAL A 111 0.74 -3.03 6.95
C VAL A 111 -0.31 -4.11 6.63
N ALA A 112 -0.38 -5.18 7.42
CA ALA A 112 -1.35 -6.26 7.23
C ALA A 112 -2.80 -5.75 7.38
N VAL A 113 -3.11 -4.97 8.42
CA VAL A 113 -4.47 -4.42 8.59
C VAL A 113 -4.82 -3.42 7.50
N ALA A 114 -3.86 -2.61 7.03
CA ALA A 114 -4.06 -1.66 5.94
C ALA A 114 -4.43 -2.37 4.62
N ARG A 115 -3.70 -3.43 4.28
CA ARG A 115 -3.95 -4.26 3.09
C ARG A 115 -5.27 -5.01 3.20
N ARG A 116 -5.52 -5.64 4.35
CA ARG A 116 -6.79 -6.32 4.63
C ARG A 116 -7.98 -5.37 4.45
N TYR A 117 -7.88 -4.17 5.01
CA TYR A 117 -8.91 -3.15 4.87
C TYR A 117 -9.14 -2.75 3.40
N ARG A 118 -8.07 -2.55 2.61
CA ARG A 118 -8.17 -2.30 1.17
C ARG A 118 -8.87 -3.45 0.45
N ASP A 119 -8.39 -4.67 0.64
CA ASP A 119 -8.87 -5.84 -0.09
C ASP A 119 -10.36 -6.12 0.21
N LEU A 120 -10.81 -5.91 1.45
CA LEU A 120 -12.22 -6.01 1.84
C LEU A 120 -13.07 -4.94 1.14
N VAL A 121 -12.62 -3.68 1.14
CA VAL A 121 -13.37 -2.58 0.52
C VAL A 121 -13.45 -2.76 -1.00
N GLU A 122 -12.34 -3.07 -1.66
CA GLU A 122 -12.30 -3.30 -3.10
C GLU A 122 -13.22 -4.46 -3.50
N ARG A 123 -13.17 -5.57 -2.75
CA ARG A 123 -14.04 -6.73 -3.01
C ARG A 123 -15.52 -6.38 -2.78
N HIS A 124 -15.84 -5.72 -1.68
CA HIS A 124 -17.21 -5.36 -1.33
C HIS A 124 -17.81 -4.34 -2.31
N GLU A 125 -17.04 -3.33 -2.74
CA GLU A 125 -17.48 -2.36 -3.75
C GLU A 125 -17.60 -3.00 -5.16
N GLY A 126 -16.76 -3.99 -5.46
CA GLY A 126 -16.79 -4.75 -6.72
C GLY A 126 -17.85 -5.85 -6.81
N ALA A 127 -18.42 -6.29 -5.68
CA ALA A 127 -19.36 -7.41 -5.61
C ALA A 127 -20.68 -7.19 -6.39
N GLY A 128 -21.01 -5.94 -6.71
CA GLY A 128 -22.17 -5.59 -7.55
C GLY A 128 -21.98 -5.85 -9.05
N ILE A 129 -20.77 -6.18 -9.50
CA ILE A 129 -20.47 -6.47 -10.91
C ILE A 129 -20.84 -7.92 -11.21
N LYS A 130 -21.88 -8.13 -12.04
CA LYS A 130 -22.25 -9.46 -12.55
C LYS A 130 -21.00 -10.11 -13.19
N CYS A 131 -20.70 -11.35 -12.80
CA CYS A 131 -19.54 -12.17 -13.19
C CYS A 131 -18.22 -11.99 -12.41
N ALA A 132 -18.14 -11.15 -11.37
CA ALA A 132 -16.94 -11.05 -10.53
C ALA A 132 -16.73 -12.26 -9.57
N SER A 133 -17.71 -13.16 -9.47
CA SER A 133 -17.70 -14.27 -8.52
C SER A 133 -17.39 -15.61 -9.19
N LEU A 134 -16.15 -15.77 -9.67
CA LEU A 134 -15.60 -17.10 -9.94
C LEU A 134 -14.99 -17.73 -8.68
N GLU A 135 -14.61 -16.92 -7.68
CA GLU A 135 -13.97 -17.40 -6.45
C GLU A 135 -14.94 -18.04 -5.46
N VAL A 136 -16.22 -17.64 -5.43
CA VAL A 136 -17.23 -18.25 -4.54
C VAL A 136 -17.66 -19.64 -5.02
N ARG A 137 -17.40 -19.98 -6.28
CA ARG A 137 -17.76 -21.29 -6.85
C ARG A 137 -16.79 -22.41 -6.45
N ALA A 138 -15.59 -22.08 -5.98
CA ALA A 138 -14.58 -23.06 -5.58
C ALA A 138 -14.70 -23.51 -4.10
N ALA A 139 -15.32 -22.69 -3.23
CA ALA A 139 -15.43 -22.99 -1.81
C ALA A 139 -16.80 -23.60 -1.40
N ALA A 140 -17.81 -23.58 -2.27
CA ALA A 140 -19.14 -24.08 -1.95
C ALA A 140 -19.49 -25.28 -2.83
N GLY A 141 -19.67 -26.44 -2.18
CA GLY A 141 -20.27 -27.62 -2.79
C GLY A 141 -21.72 -27.38 -3.27
N PRO A 142 -22.36 -28.37 -3.92
CA PRO A 142 -23.55 -28.17 -4.76
C PRO A 142 -24.85 -27.73 -4.05
N ALA A 143 -24.82 -27.40 -2.76
CA ALA A 143 -26.02 -27.29 -1.90
C ALA A 143 -26.09 -26.00 -1.04
N GLY A 144 -25.54 -24.88 -1.50
CA GLY A 144 -25.45 -23.65 -0.67
C GLY A 144 -25.92 -22.37 -1.36
N GLY A 145 -27.20 -22.25 -1.67
CA GLY A 145 -27.80 -21.06 -2.30
C GLY A 145 -27.89 -19.80 -1.42
N GLY A 146 -27.34 -19.81 -0.21
CA GLY A 146 -27.39 -18.70 0.76
C GLY A 146 -26.04 -18.05 1.12
N SER A 147 -24.90 -18.63 0.73
CA SER A 147 -23.59 -18.24 1.27
C SER A 147 -23.07 -16.88 0.80
N PHE A 148 -23.44 -16.42 -0.39
CA PHE A 148 -22.90 -15.17 -0.94
C PHE A 148 -23.45 -13.93 -0.23
N ILE A 149 -24.77 -13.86 -0.02
CA ILE A 149 -25.41 -12.70 0.59
C ILE A 149 -24.94 -12.56 2.04
N ASP A 150 -24.85 -13.68 2.77
CA ASP A 150 -24.35 -13.69 4.14
C ASP A 150 -22.88 -13.26 4.22
N ALA A 151 -22.02 -13.80 3.35
CA ALA A 151 -20.61 -13.38 3.27
C ALA A 151 -20.45 -11.90 2.92
N TYR A 152 -21.28 -11.37 2.01
CA TYR A 152 -21.28 -9.95 1.65
C TYR A 152 -21.71 -9.07 2.83
N ILE A 153 -22.74 -9.47 3.57
CA ILE A 153 -23.20 -8.75 4.77
C ILE A 153 -22.11 -8.76 5.85
N ASP A 154 -21.46 -9.91 6.08
CA ASP A 154 -20.41 -10.04 7.08
C ASP A 154 -19.17 -9.22 6.73
N GLU A 155 -18.75 -9.22 5.46
CA GLU A 155 -17.68 -8.34 4.96
C GLU A 155 -18.05 -6.86 5.16
N GLY A 156 -19.29 -6.47 4.88
CA GLY A 156 -19.80 -5.11 5.11
C GLY A 156 -19.77 -4.69 6.59
N ARG A 157 -20.16 -5.60 7.50
CA ARG A 157 -20.06 -5.37 8.95
C ARG A 157 -18.61 -5.18 9.38
N GLU A 158 -17.71 -5.94 8.79
CA GLU A 158 -16.29 -5.87 9.10
C GLU A 158 -15.66 -4.55 8.65
N ILE A 159 -16.01 -4.10 7.44
CA ILE A 159 -15.61 -2.79 6.92
C ILE A 159 -16.14 -1.69 7.85
N ALA A 160 -17.39 -1.80 8.29
CA ALA A 160 -17.99 -0.85 9.23
C ALA A 160 -17.25 -0.83 10.58
N TRP A 161 -16.87 -2.00 11.09
CA TRP A 161 -16.08 -2.11 12.32
C TRP A 161 -14.70 -1.46 12.17
N LEU A 162 -13.96 -1.73 11.09
CA LEU A 162 -12.67 -1.09 10.82
C LEU A 162 -12.80 0.43 10.69
N ARG A 163 -13.84 0.90 10.00
CA ARG A 163 -14.20 2.33 9.89
C ARG A 163 -14.44 2.97 11.26
N GLN A 164 -15.13 2.26 12.15
CA GLN A 164 -15.39 2.72 13.52
C GLN A 164 -14.09 2.80 14.34
N GLN A 165 -13.17 1.84 14.20
CA GLN A 165 -11.89 1.86 14.91
C GLN A 165 -10.99 3.03 14.47
N ILE A 166 -11.04 3.43 13.21
CA ILE A 166 -10.34 4.65 12.75
C ILE A 166 -10.87 5.85 13.55
N GLY A 167 -12.18 5.94 13.76
CA GLY A 167 -12.83 6.99 14.54
C GLY A 167 -12.99 8.31 13.78
N ALA A 168 -13.56 9.31 14.46
CA ALA A 168 -13.86 10.63 13.91
C ALA A 168 -12.75 11.68 14.15
N GLY A 169 -11.53 11.22 14.42
CA GLY A 169 -10.38 12.06 14.70
C GLY A 169 -9.90 12.86 13.47
N ALA A 170 -8.94 13.75 13.72
CA ALA A 170 -8.28 14.50 12.68
C ALA A 170 -6.78 14.22 12.69
N ALA A 171 -6.29 13.67 11.57
CA ALA A 171 -4.89 13.43 11.36
C ALA A 171 -4.10 14.74 11.32
N MET A 172 -4.73 15.80 10.80
CA MET A 172 -4.18 17.13 10.81
C MET A 172 -5.30 18.17 10.90
N SER A 173 -5.34 18.90 12.01
CA SER A 173 -6.34 19.94 12.25
C SER A 173 -5.82 21.34 11.95
N VAL A 174 -6.72 22.17 11.44
CA VAL A 174 -6.47 23.58 11.19
C VAL A 174 -6.46 24.33 12.54
N ARG A 175 -5.29 24.44 13.18
CA ARG A 175 -5.10 25.22 14.43
C ARG A 175 -4.93 26.71 14.13
N ARG A 176 -5.17 27.61 15.11
CA ARG A 176 -4.81 29.04 15.03
C ARG A 176 -3.29 29.21 14.91
N VAL A 177 -2.79 29.09 13.69
CA VAL A 177 -1.40 29.25 13.27
C VAL A 177 -1.42 30.14 12.04
N ARG A 178 -0.40 30.99 11.87
CA ARG A 178 -0.29 31.89 10.71
C ARG A 178 -0.43 31.09 9.40
N PRO A 179 -1.22 31.56 8.41
CA PRO A 179 -1.49 30.85 7.17
C PRO A 179 -0.24 30.38 6.43
N SER A 180 0.84 31.16 6.44
CA SER A 180 2.12 30.82 5.80
C SER A 180 2.77 29.55 6.35
N ALA A 181 2.64 29.29 7.66
CA ALA A 181 3.18 28.08 8.29
C ALA A 181 2.28 26.84 8.08
N ARG A 182 1.08 27.03 7.52
CA ARG A 182 0.08 25.98 7.26
C ARG A 182 0.10 25.50 5.81
N GLY A 183 0.58 26.32 4.88
CA GLY A 183 0.45 26.10 3.44
C GLY A 183 -0.57 27.03 2.76
N GLY A 184 -1.06 28.05 3.47
CA GLY A 184 -1.94 29.09 2.93
C GLY A 184 -3.34 29.10 3.54
N ALA A 185 -4.21 29.94 2.96
CA ALA A 185 -5.60 30.11 3.40
C ALA A 185 -6.50 28.91 3.04
N LEU A 186 -6.10 28.09 2.06
CA LEU A 186 -6.87 26.95 1.55
C LEU A 186 -6.69 25.66 2.35
N ALA A 187 -5.83 25.65 3.36
CA ALA A 187 -5.55 24.45 4.15
C ALA A 187 -6.78 24.03 4.97
N ARG A 188 -7.24 22.79 4.75
CA ARG A 188 -8.42 22.18 5.38
C ARG A 188 -8.03 21.07 6.35
N THR A 189 -8.90 20.79 7.32
CA THR A 189 -8.69 19.65 8.23
C THR A 189 -8.65 18.34 7.43
N ILE A 190 -7.68 17.48 7.76
CA ILE A 190 -7.58 16.12 7.23
C ILE A 190 -8.12 15.19 8.31
N ARG A 191 -9.24 14.50 8.02
CA ARG A 191 -9.81 13.52 8.95
C ARG A 191 -8.97 12.25 8.92
N ASP A 192 -8.95 11.52 10.03
CA ASP A 192 -8.26 10.22 10.11
C ASP A 192 -8.76 9.27 9.01
N ARG A 193 -10.07 9.28 8.80
CA ARG A 193 -10.72 8.48 7.77
C ARG A 193 -10.27 8.85 6.35
N ASP A 194 -10.22 10.13 6.03
CA ASP A 194 -9.82 10.62 4.71
C ASP A 194 -8.35 10.25 4.41
N LEU A 195 -7.49 10.33 5.44
CA LEU A 195 -6.09 9.92 5.34
C LEU A 195 -5.98 8.41 5.07
N VAL A 196 -6.67 7.58 5.86
CA VAL A 196 -6.63 6.11 5.66
C VAL A 196 -7.13 5.74 4.27
N ASP A 197 -8.26 6.31 3.82
CA ASP A 197 -8.80 6.01 2.51
C ASP A 197 -7.90 6.50 1.37
N ALA A 198 -7.26 7.67 1.51
CA ALA A 198 -6.31 8.16 0.52
C ALA A 198 -5.10 7.24 0.35
N ILE A 199 -4.53 6.78 1.47
CA ILE A 199 -3.31 5.98 1.44
C ILE A 199 -3.62 4.52 1.10
N CYS A 200 -4.61 3.92 1.77
CA CYS A 200 -4.87 2.48 1.67
C CYS A 200 -5.69 2.11 0.42
N LEU A 201 -6.68 2.93 0.04
CA LEU A 201 -7.56 2.62 -1.11
C LEU A 201 -7.06 3.27 -2.40
N ARG A 202 -6.67 4.54 -2.34
CA ARG A 202 -6.25 5.28 -3.54
C ARG A 202 -4.75 5.21 -3.83
N GLY A 203 -3.96 4.58 -2.96
CA GLY A 203 -2.50 4.52 -3.10
C GLY A 203 -1.82 5.90 -3.15
N SER A 204 -2.47 6.95 -2.62
CA SER A 204 -1.94 8.31 -2.67
C SER A 204 -0.68 8.43 -1.82
N SER A 205 0.25 9.31 -2.21
CA SER A 205 1.40 9.64 -1.37
C SER A 205 1.01 10.66 -0.29
N PHE A 206 1.72 10.70 0.84
CA PHE A 206 1.49 11.74 1.87
C PHE A 206 1.54 13.16 1.31
N ARG A 207 2.45 13.43 0.37
CA ARG A 207 2.55 14.76 -0.27
C ARG A 207 1.33 15.08 -1.14
N ALA A 208 0.77 14.08 -1.82
CA ALA A 208 -0.47 14.24 -2.57
C ALA A 208 -1.63 14.57 -1.61
N VAL A 209 -1.80 13.80 -0.53
CA VAL A 209 -2.81 14.07 0.51
C VAL A 209 -2.67 15.48 1.10
N LEU A 210 -1.45 15.93 1.38
CA LEU A 210 -1.22 17.30 1.85
C LEU A 210 -1.67 18.34 0.81
N SER A 211 -1.26 18.15 -0.44
CA SER A 211 -1.56 19.09 -1.53
C SER A 211 -3.06 19.17 -1.80
N ASP A 212 -3.76 18.03 -1.82
CA ASP A 212 -5.21 17.94 -2.03
C ASP A 212 -6.02 18.65 -0.92
N HIS A 213 -5.46 18.69 0.28
CA HIS A 213 -6.03 19.40 1.43
C HIS A 213 -5.48 20.82 1.62
N GLY A 214 -4.68 21.33 0.68
CA GLY A 214 -4.17 22.70 0.69
C GLY A 214 -3.03 22.95 1.69
N TRP A 215 -2.37 21.89 2.16
CA TRP A 215 -1.20 21.98 3.05
C TRP A 215 0.10 21.96 2.25
N SER A 216 1.12 22.63 2.78
CA SER A 216 2.46 22.57 2.21
C SER A 216 3.04 21.14 2.34
N PRO A 217 3.59 20.53 1.27
CA PRO A 217 4.11 19.15 1.25
C PRO A 217 5.49 18.99 1.94
N ASP A 218 5.66 19.64 3.09
CA ASP A 218 6.90 19.71 3.84
C ASP A 218 7.13 18.47 4.72
N GLY A 219 8.39 18.18 5.01
CA GLY A 219 8.78 17.02 5.84
C GLY A 219 8.12 17.00 7.22
N LYS A 220 7.84 18.17 7.81
CA LYS A 220 7.13 18.29 9.10
C LYS A 220 5.69 17.77 8.99
N HIS A 221 4.95 18.17 7.96
CA HIS A 221 3.57 17.74 7.76
C HIS A 221 3.50 16.27 7.35
N VAL A 222 4.44 15.81 6.53
CA VAL A 222 4.58 14.37 6.21
C VAL A 222 4.79 13.55 7.48
N LYS A 223 5.66 14.00 8.40
CA LYS A 223 5.89 13.33 9.68
C LYS A 223 4.62 13.31 10.56
N ALA A 224 3.85 14.40 10.56
CA ALA A 224 2.58 14.45 11.28
C ALA A 224 1.56 13.43 10.74
N LEU A 225 1.41 13.34 9.41
CA LEU A 225 0.53 12.35 8.79
C LEU A 225 1.01 10.91 9.00
N LEU A 226 2.33 10.67 8.99
CA LEU A 226 2.89 9.35 9.33
C LEU A 226 2.47 8.91 10.73
N VAL A 227 2.67 9.77 11.74
CA VAL A 227 2.28 9.48 13.13
C VAL A 227 0.78 9.25 13.26
N ALA A 228 -0.04 10.09 12.60
CA ALA A 228 -1.48 9.94 12.61
C ALA A 228 -1.92 8.61 11.98
N LEU A 229 -1.35 8.23 10.83
CA LEU A 229 -1.64 6.97 10.16
C LEU A 229 -1.26 5.77 11.02
N CYS A 230 -0.06 5.77 11.64
CA CYS A 230 0.33 4.71 12.59
C CYS A 230 -0.74 4.54 13.68
N GLY A 231 -1.17 5.64 14.30
CA GLY A 231 -2.21 5.61 15.34
C GLY A 231 -3.57 5.11 14.83
N CYS A 232 -3.94 5.38 13.58
CA CYS A 232 -5.16 4.83 12.98
C CYS A 232 -5.05 3.32 12.77
N LEU A 233 -3.93 2.86 12.21
CA LEU A 233 -3.68 1.44 11.95
C LEU A 233 -3.56 0.62 13.25
N ASP A 234 -3.03 1.21 14.32
CA ASP A 234 -3.01 0.58 15.64
C ASP A 234 -4.43 0.36 16.17
N ARG A 235 -5.31 1.37 16.08
CA ARG A 235 -6.72 1.21 16.47
C ARG A 235 -7.43 0.16 15.64
N MET A 236 -7.19 0.10 14.33
CA MET A 236 -7.76 -0.92 13.45
C MET A 236 -7.35 -2.35 13.81
N GLN A 237 -6.17 -2.55 14.40
CA GLN A 237 -5.72 -3.85 14.92
C GLN A 237 -6.35 -4.20 16.28
N GLY A 238 -7.17 -3.30 16.87
CA GLY A 238 -7.67 -3.45 18.24
C GLY A 238 -6.70 -2.95 19.31
N HIS A 239 -5.53 -2.42 18.94
CA HIS A 239 -4.62 -1.75 19.86
C HIS A 239 -5.14 -0.34 20.14
N SER A 240 -6.17 -0.23 20.99
CA SER A 240 -6.53 1.07 21.53
C SER A 240 -5.42 1.52 22.50
N VAL A 241 -4.63 2.53 22.10
CA VAL A 241 -3.80 3.27 23.06
C VAL A 241 -4.77 3.98 24.00
N ARG A 242 -5.05 3.36 25.15
CA ARG A 242 -5.78 4.01 26.23
C ARG A 242 -4.98 5.26 26.62
N PRO A 243 -5.52 6.49 26.50
CA PRO A 243 -4.78 7.65 26.94
C PRO A 243 -4.50 7.49 28.44
N MET A 244 -3.23 7.55 28.82
CA MET A 244 -2.79 7.48 30.21
C MET A 244 -3.41 8.68 30.93
N ARG A 245 -4.55 8.45 31.61
CA ARG A 245 -5.15 9.44 32.50
C ARG A 245 -4.10 9.77 33.56
N LYS A 246 -3.58 11.00 33.55
CA LYS A 246 -2.86 11.53 34.70
C LYS A 246 -3.81 11.41 35.90
N ARG A 247 -3.44 10.60 36.89
CA ARG A 247 -4.09 10.64 38.20
C ARG A 247 -3.77 12.02 38.78
N SER A 248 -4.81 12.84 38.88
CA SER A 248 -4.88 13.99 39.78
C SER A 248 -4.78 13.52 41.22
#